data_AF-A0A841E480-F1
#
_entry.id   AF-A0A841E480-F1
#
_cell.length_a   1.000
_cell.length_b   1.000
_cell.length_c   1.000
_cell.angle_alpha   90.00
_cell.angle_beta   90.00
_cell.angle_gamma   90.00
#
_symmetry.space_group_name_H-M   'P 1'
#
loop_
_entity.id
_entity.type
_entity.pdbx_description
1 polymer ?
#
loop_
_entity_poly.entity_id
_entity_poly.type
_entity_poly.pdbx_seq_one_letter_code
_entity_poly.pdbx_strand_id
1 'polypeptide(L)'
;MHPHVFVLDKHHRPLQPCPPARARKLLAKGAARILARAEAPLRDTAAAQSVRWALWRALESRLPTRIASGGRTKYNRARNHLPKTHTLDALAVGTVDTVTDTVTRVLAAACTGRGTHARTRPDRHGFPRPAVPRKKAFFGYQTGDLVRAVAPAGENEGTCTGRVAVRARGYFNVTTARGTAQGVHHRRVRPLQRADGYGYTTRKEGAASSPA
;
A
#
# COMPACT_ATOMS: atom_id res chain seq x y z
N MET A 1 34.11 -45.82 19.01
CA MET A 1 33.87 -44.48 18.43
C MET A 1 32.93 -44.66 17.23
N HIS A 2 31.72 -44.13 17.25
CA HIS A 2 30.78 -44.32 16.13
C HIS A 2 31.12 -43.33 15.00
N PRO A 3 31.28 -43.78 13.74
CA PRO A 3 31.62 -42.89 12.64
C PRO A 3 30.47 -41.91 12.39
N HIS A 4 30.80 -40.63 12.23
CA HIS A 4 29.87 -39.57 11.84
C HIS A 4 30.28 -39.05 10.46
N VAL A 5 29.30 -38.74 9.62
CA VAL A 5 29.52 -38.22 8.28
C VAL A 5 28.72 -36.94 8.08
N PHE A 6 29.25 -36.05 7.24
CA PHE A 6 28.58 -34.85 6.80
C PHE A 6 27.67 -35.16 5.60
N VAL A 7 26.44 -34.67 5.64
CA VAL A 7 25.58 -34.60 4.45
C VAL A 7 25.78 -33.21 3.86
N LEU A 8 26.01 -33.12 2.54
CA LEU A 8 26.14 -31.84 1.86
C LEU A 8 24.77 -31.35 1.38
N ASP A 9 24.53 -30.05 1.46
CA ASP A 9 23.38 -29.41 0.80
C ASP A 9 23.63 -29.17 -0.70
N LYS A 10 22.64 -28.58 -1.39
CA LYS A 10 22.73 -28.27 -2.83
C LYS A 10 23.80 -27.23 -3.21
N HIS A 11 24.42 -26.59 -2.23
CA HIS A 11 25.50 -25.62 -2.39
C HIS A 11 26.84 -26.19 -1.89
N HIS A 12 26.91 -27.51 -1.70
CA HIS A 12 28.08 -28.23 -1.20
C HIS A 12 28.50 -27.80 0.22
N ARG A 13 27.57 -27.28 1.02
CA ARG A 13 27.85 -26.91 2.43
C ARG A 13 27.54 -28.09 3.36
N PRO A 14 28.42 -28.40 4.32
CA PRO A 14 28.20 -29.49 5.27
C PRO A 14 27.09 -29.15 6.28
N LEU A 15 26.16 -30.09 6.48
CA LEU A 15 25.14 -30.06 7.54
C LEU A 15 25.66 -30.66 8.84
N GLN A 16 24.91 -30.58 9.95
CA GLN A 16 25.35 -31.22 11.20
C GLN A 16 25.77 -32.70 11.01
N PRO A 17 26.89 -33.11 11.64
CA PRO A 17 27.40 -34.47 11.51
C PRO A 17 26.37 -35.47 12.05
N CYS A 18 26.10 -36.53 11.29
CA CYS A 18 25.13 -37.55 11.67
C CYS A 18 25.61 -38.97 11.37
N PRO A 19 25.01 -40.01 11.96
CA PRO A 19 25.36 -41.39 11.67
C PRO A 19 25.15 -41.75 10.18
N PRO A 20 26.00 -42.59 9.55
CA PRO A 20 25.91 -42.95 8.14
C PRO A 20 24.54 -43.46 7.68
N ALA A 21 23.82 -44.18 8.55
CA ALA A 21 22.47 -44.65 8.26
C ALA A 21 21.46 -43.50 8.07
N ARG A 22 21.58 -42.42 8.85
CA ARG A 22 20.75 -41.22 8.73
C ARG A 22 21.13 -40.43 7.47
N ALA A 23 22.43 -40.30 7.19
CA ALA A 23 22.92 -39.65 5.97
C ALA A 23 22.36 -40.29 4.69
N ARG A 24 22.41 -41.62 4.58
CA ARG A 24 21.82 -42.35 3.43
C ARG A 24 20.33 -42.12 3.28
N LYS A 25 19.56 -42.14 4.38
CA LYS A 25 18.11 -41.85 4.35
C LYS A 25 17.81 -40.42 3.91
N LEU A 26 18.59 -39.44 4.35
CA LEU A 26 18.42 -38.03 3.98
C LEU A 26 18.72 -37.79 2.49
N LEU A 27 19.77 -38.43 1.98
CA LEU A 27 20.13 -38.38 0.56
C LEU A 27 19.07 -39.06 -0.31
N ALA A 28 18.66 -40.29 0.04
CA ALA A 28 17.65 -41.05 -0.72
C ALA A 28 16.29 -40.34 -0.80
N LYS A 29 15.92 -39.56 0.23
CA LYS A 29 14.66 -38.80 0.27
C LYS A 29 14.76 -37.39 -0.33
N GLY A 30 15.93 -36.96 -0.81
CA GLY A 30 16.16 -35.57 -1.24
C GLY A 30 15.94 -34.53 -0.12
N ALA A 31 15.99 -34.97 1.15
CA ALA A 31 15.57 -34.18 2.31
C ALA A 31 16.72 -33.40 2.97
N ALA A 32 17.96 -33.56 2.49
CA ALA A 32 19.13 -32.83 2.98
C ALA A 32 18.90 -31.31 3.00
N ARG A 33 18.28 -30.76 1.94
CA ARG A 33 17.92 -29.34 1.85
C ARG A 33 16.93 -28.87 2.92
N ILE A 34 16.00 -29.74 3.33
CA ILE A 34 15.00 -29.40 4.35
C ILE A 34 15.67 -29.39 5.72
N LEU A 35 16.53 -30.37 6.00
CA LEU A 35 17.30 -30.43 7.24
C LEU A 35 18.25 -29.22 7.37
N ALA A 36 18.94 -28.85 6.28
CA ALA A 36 19.77 -27.64 6.23
C ALA A 36 19.03 -26.36 6.62
N ARG A 37 17.76 -26.27 6.21
CA ARG A 37 16.89 -25.12 6.51
C ARG A 37 16.25 -25.22 7.89
N ALA A 38 16.14 -26.40 8.47
CA ALA A 38 15.59 -26.59 9.81
C ALA A 38 16.51 -25.99 10.89
N GLU A 39 17.82 -25.95 10.63
CA GLU A 39 18.83 -25.35 11.51
C GLU A 39 19.07 -23.87 11.23
N ALA A 40 18.52 -23.34 10.13
CA ALA A 40 18.67 -21.93 9.79
C ALA A 40 17.86 -21.06 10.77
N PRO A 41 18.44 -19.97 11.30
CA PRO A 41 17.73 -19.08 12.20
C PRO A 41 16.53 -18.44 11.51
N LEU A 42 15.35 -18.55 12.13
CA LEU A 42 14.10 -17.97 11.62
C LEU A 42 13.98 -16.48 11.95
N ARG A 43 15.04 -15.70 11.71
CA ARG A 43 15.17 -14.30 12.13
C ARG A 43 14.00 -13.43 11.65
N ASP A 44 13.58 -13.61 10.39
CA ASP A 44 12.52 -12.79 9.78
C ASP A 44 11.16 -13.16 10.39
N THR A 45 10.97 -14.45 10.71
CA THR A 45 9.77 -14.92 11.42
C THR A 45 9.76 -14.40 12.85
N ALA A 46 10.91 -14.42 13.54
CA ALA A 46 11.05 -13.87 14.89
C ALA A 46 10.75 -12.36 14.92
N ALA A 47 11.24 -11.60 13.94
CA ALA A 47 10.93 -10.18 13.78
C ALA A 47 9.43 -9.94 13.53
N ALA A 48 8.80 -10.72 12.63
CA ALA A 48 7.36 -10.60 12.39
C ALA A 48 6.54 -10.95 13.65
N GLN A 49 6.93 -11.99 14.39
CA GLN A 49 6.26 -12.39 15.63
C GLN A 49 6.46 -11.37 16.75
N SER A 50 7.66 -10.78 16.89
CA SER A 50 7.92 -9.77 17.92
C SER A 50 7.10 -8.50 17.66
N VAL A 51 7.03 -8.03 16.42
CA VAL A 51 6.19 -6.89 16.01
C VAL A 51 4.71 -7.19 16.26
N ARG A 52 4.25 -8.40 15.91
CA ARG A 52 2.85 -8.82 16.14
C ARG A 52 2.49 -8.76 17.62
N TRP A 53 3.34 -9.28 18.50
CA TRP A 53 3.10 -9.25 19.95
C TRP A 53 3.18 -7.84 20.53
N ALA A 54 4.14 -7.03 20.08
CA ALA A 54 4.25 -5.63 20.50
C ALA A 54 3.00 -4.83 20.10
N LEU A 55 2.54 -4.98 18.85
CA LEU A 55 1.32 -4.34 18.35
C LEU A 55 0.09 -4.76 19.14
N TRP A 56 -0.10 -6.07 19.36
CA TRP A 56 -1.24 -6.57 20.13
C TRP A 56 -1.28 -5.99 21.55
N ARG A 57 -0.16 -6.04 22.28
CA ARG A 57 -0.09 -5.46 23.64
C ARG A 57 -0.40 -3.96 23.65
N ALA A 58 0.08 -3.22 22.66
CA ALA A 58 -0.16 -1.79 22.55
C ALA A 58 -1.62 -1.42 22.17
N LEU A 59 -2.32 -2.32 21.48
CA LEU A 59 -3.75 -2.17 21.16
C LEU A 59 -4.62 -2.58 22.35
N GLU A 60 -4.30 -3.71 22.99
CA GLU A 60 -5.05 -4.24 24.14
C GLU A 60 -5.07 -3.26 25.32
N SER A 61 -3.98 -2.51 25.53
CA SER A 61 -3.96 -1.49 26.58
C SER A 61 -4.87 -0.29 26.32
N ARG A 62 -5.42 -0.15 25.11
CA ARG A 62 -6.25 0.99 24.70
C ARG A 62 -7.68 0.60 24.40
N LEU A 63 -7.90 -0.58 23.83
CA LEU A 63 -9.18 -1.04 23.32
C LEU A 63 -9.28 -2.56 23.50
N PRO A 64 -10.46 -3.14 23.76
CA PRO A 64 -10.63 -4.59 23.79
C PRO A 64 -10.24 -5.20 22.44
N THR A 65 -9.21 -6.04 22.38
CA THR A 65 -8.79 -6.69 21.13
C THR A 65 -9.18 -8.15 21.09
N ARG A 66 -9.39 -8.65 19.87
CA ARG A 66 -9.49 -10.08 19.59
C ARG A 66 -8.48 -10.42 18.51
N ILE A 67 -7.85 -11.58 18.65
CA ILE A 67 -6.86 -12.07 17.69
C ILE A 67 -7.37 -13.34 17.01
N ALA A 68 -6.92 -13.56 15.77
CA ALA A 68 -7.21 -14.76 15.02
C ALA A 68 -5.99 -15.17 14.19
N SER A 69 -5.91 -16.46 13.84
CA SER A 69 -4.87 -16.95 12.94
C SER A 69 -5.21 -16.64 11.49
N GLY A 70 -4.19 -16.43 10.65
CA GLY A 70 -4.40 -16.33 9.20
C GLY A 70 -5.01 -17.59 8.59
N GLY A 71 -4.80 -18.75 9.21
CA GLY A 71 -5.47 -20.01 8.86
C GLY A 71 -6.98 -19.95 9.07
N ARG A 72 -7.44 -19.37 10.19
CA ARG A 72 -8.87 -19.14 10.46
C ARG A 72 -9.47 -18.20 9.41
N THR A 73 -8.80 -17.10 9.07
CA THR A 73 -9.25 -16.19 8.01
C THR A 73 -9.37 -16.89 6.66
N LYS A 74 -8.39 -17.72 6.29
CA LYS A 74 -8.46 -18.52 5.05
C LYS A 74 -9.64 -19.48 5.05
N TYR A 75 -9.88 -20.18 6.17
CA TYR A 75 -10.99 -21.11 6.32
C TYR A 75 -12.35 -20.39 6.22
N ASN A 76 -12.53 -19.29 6.94
CA ASN A 76 -13.74 -18.48 6.89
C ASN A 76 -14.01 -17.92 5.49
N ARG A 77 -12.97 -17.43 4.81
CA ARG A 77 -13.10 -16.95 3.43
C ARG A 77 -13.58 -18.06 2.48
N ALA A 78 -12.96 -19.24 2.57
CA ALA A 78 -13.29 -20.37 1.72
C ALA A 78 -14.72 -20.88 1.93
N ARG A 79 -15.15 -21.04 3.19
CA ARG A 79 -16.51 -21.53 3.52
C ARG A 79 -17.62 -20.52 3.22
N ASN A 80 -17.29 -19.23 3.10
CA ASN A 80 -18.22 -18.17 2.70
C ASN A 80 -18.10 -17.79 1.21
N HIS A 81 -17.38 -18.58 0.40
CA HIS A 81 -17.22 -18.35 -1.04
C HIS A 81 -16.70 -16.96 -1.43
N LEU A 82 -15.90 -16.33 -0.55
CA LEU A 82 -15.38 -15.00 -0.78
C LEU A 82 -14.10 -15.05 -1.64
N PRO A 83 -13.97 -14.22 -2.70
CA PRO A 83 -12.72 -14.12 -3.44
C PRO A 83 -11.62 -13.50 -2.55
N LYS A 84 -10.35 -13.84 -2.84
CA LYS A 84 -9.22 -13.32 -2.06
C LYS A 84 -8.94 -11.87 -2.45
N THR A 85 -9.35 -10.95 -1.58
CA THR A 85 -9.02 -9.52 -1.66
C THR A 85 -8.68 -9.00 -0.27
N HIS A 86 -7.88 -7.93 -0.18
CA HIS A 86 -7.56 -7.32 1.12
C HIS A 86 -8.82 -6.82 1.85
N THR A 87 -9.83 -6.33 1.11
CA THR A 87 -11.08 -5.84 1.67
C THR A 87 -11.91 -6.99 2.25
N LEU A 88 -12.12 -8.07 1.49
CA LEU A 88 -12.99 -9.18 1.92
C LEU A 88 -12.29 -10.10 2.93
N ASP A 89 -10.96 -10.12 2.96
CA ASP A 89 -10.20 -10.78 4.02
C ASP A 89 -10.57 -10.23 5.40
N ALA A 90 -10.89 -8.93 5.51
CA ALA A 90 -11.31 -8.31 6.77
C ALA A 90 -12.63 -8.88 7.32
N LEU A 91 -13.59 -9.21 6.45
CA LEU A 91 -14.85 -9.86 6.83
C LEU A 91 -14.65 -11.28 7.33
N ALA A 92 -13.53 -11.92 6.98
CA ALA A 92 -13.23 -13.30 7.33
C ALA A 92 -12.38 -13.44 8.61
N VAL A 93 -11.96 -12.33 9.25
CA VAL A 93 -11.13 -12.35 10.46
C VAL A 93 -11.97 -12.73 11.69
N GLY A 94 -11.44 -13.62 12.54
CA GLY A 94 -12.06 -13.96 13.82
C GLY A 94 -13.07 -15.11 13.76
N THR A 95 -13.99 -15.11 14.71
CA THR A 95 -15.14 -16.02 14.71
C THR A 95 -16.22 -15.41 13.83
N VAL A 96 -16.55 -16.11 12.76
CA VAL A 96 -17.53 -15.69 11.75
C VAL A 96 -18.33 -16.95 11.46
N ASP A 97 -19.66 -16.84 11.29
CA ASP A 97 -20.55 -17.96 10.97
C ASP A 97 -21.04 -17.92 9.52
N THR A 98 -21.60 -16.81 9.07
CA THR A 98 -22.00 -16.61 7.67
C THR A 98 -21.83 -15.15 7.30
N VAL A 99 -21.34 -14.88 6.08
CA VAL A 99 -21.30 -13.55 5.48
C VAL A 99 -22.44 -13.44 4.50
N THR A 100 -23.43 -12.60 4.79
CA THR A 100 -24.64 -12.43 3.96
C THR A 100 -24.45 -11.39 2.85
N ASP A 101 -23.63 -10.37 3.12
CA ASP A 101 -23.46 -9.22 2.24
C ASP A 101 -22.00 -8.81 2.11
N THR A 102 -21.66 -8.24 0.96
CA THR A 102 -20.31 -7.75 0.67
C THR A 102 -20.35 -6.35 0.08
N VAL A 103 -19.24 -5.63 0.22
CA VAL A 103 -19.08 -4.31 -0.40
C VAL A 103 -18.84 -4.46 -1.90
N THR A 104 -19.52 -3.66 -2.71
CA THR A 104 -19.35 -3.66 -4.17
C THR A 104 -18.38 -2.59 -4.65
N ARG A 105 -18.14 -1.56 -3.83
CA ARG A 105 -17.28 -0.41 -4.13
C ARG A 105 -16.43 -0.09 -2.92
N VAL A 106 -15.15 0.18 -3.17
CA VAL A 106 -14.19 0.59 -2.14
C VAL A 106 -13.61 1.96 -2.44
N LEU A 107 -13.31 2.68 -1.36
CA LEU A 107 -12.49 3.89 -1.40
C LEU A 107 -11.02 3.49 -1.52
N ALA A 108 -10.37 3.89 -2.60
CA ALA A 108 -8.94 3.75 -2.78
C ALA A 108 -8.27 5.08 -2.40
N ALA A 109 -7.41 5.03 -1.39
CA ALA A 109 -6.54 6.14 -1.02
C ALA A 109 -5.13 5.89 -1.56
N ALA A 110 -4.64 6.79 -2.42
CA ALA A 110 -3.29 6.75 -2.96
C ALA A 110 -2.46 7.88 -2.36
N CYS A 111 -1.26 7.59 -1.87
CA CYS A 111 -0.35 8.63 -1.39
C CYS A 111 0.09 9.52 -2.56
N THR A 112 -0.18 10.83 -2.49
CA THR A 112 0.19 11.79 -3.57
C THR A 112 1.54 12.46 -3.32
N GLY A 113 2.23 12.12 -2.23
CA GLY A 113 3.53 12.68 -1.86
C GLY A 113 3.47 14.14 -1.42
N ARG A 114 4.65 14.73 -1.14
CA ARG A 114 4.81 16.13 -0.67
C ARG A 114 5.25 17.10 -1.78
N GLY A 115 5.15 16.68 -3.05
CA GLY A 115 5.69 17.41 -4.19
C GLY A 115 7.22 17.39 -4.24
N THR A 116 7.79 18.25 -5.09
CA THR A 116 9.25 18.34 -5.29
C THR A 116 9.92 19.16 -4.17
N HIS A 117 10.99 18.63 -3.59
CA HIS A 117 11.82 19.35 -2.60
C HIS A 117 12.74 20.41 -3.22
N ALA A 118 13.09 20.26 -4.51
CA ALA A 118 13.88 21.24 -5.26
C ALA A 118 13.07 22.51 -5.58
N ARG A 119 13.58 23.67 -5.16
CA ARG A 119 12.95 24.99 -5.37
C ARG A 119 13.32 25.66 -6.68
N THR A 120 14.31 25.12 -7.36
CA THR A 120 14.83 25.58 -8.65
C THR A 120 14.81 24.38 -9.57
N ARG A 121 14.27 24.55 -10.78
CA ARG A 121 14.37 23.54 -11.83
C ARG A 121 15.42 24.00 -12.83
N PRO A 122 16.30 23.13 -13.33
CA PRO A 122 17.11 23.47 -14.48
C PRO A 122 16.21 23.65 -15.72
N ASP A 123 16.66 24.45 -16.68
CA ASP A 123 16.13 24.40 -18.03
C ASP A 123 16.67 23.16 -18.77
N ARG A 124 16.33 23.04 -20.07
CA ARG A 124 16.78 21.92 -20.90
C ARG A 124 18.31 21.85 -21.08
N HIS A 125 19.03 22.91 -20.73
CA HIS A 125 20.48 23.03 -20.85
C HIS A 125 21.18 22.97 -19.48
N GLY A 126 20.45 22.77 -18.38
CA GLY A 126 21.01 22.67 -17.04
C GLY A 126 21.05 23.99 -16.26
N PHE A 127 20.66 25.12 -16.85
CA PHE A 127 20.71 26.42 -16.18
C PHE A 127 19.53 26.60 -15.19
N PRO A 128 19.76 27.17 -14.00
CA PRO A 128 18.72 27.34 -13.00
C PRO A 128 17.61 28.31 -13.48
N ARG A 129 16.35 27.85 -13.44
CA ARG A 129 15.17 28.70 -13.66
C ARG A 129 14.79 29.51 -12.41
N PRO A 130 13.96 30.56 -12.53
CA PRO A 130 13.53 31.36 -11.40
C PRO A 130 12.96 30.51 -10.25
N ALA A 131 13.34 30.87 -9.03
CA ALA A 131 12.97 30.12 -7.83
C ALA A 131 11.45 30.07 -7.66
N VAL A 132 10.94 28.88 -7.36
CA VAL A 132 9.53 28.70 -7.02
C VAL A 132 9.22 29.45 -5.72
N PRO A 133 8.09 30.19 -5.65
CA PRO A 133 7.68 30.92 -4.46
C PRO A 133 7.65 30.02 -3.20
N ARG A 134 8.05 30.57 -2.04
CA ARG A 134 7.94 29.86 -0.76
C ARG A 134 6.49 29.71 -0.28
N LYS A 135 5.63 30.63 -0.73
CA LYS A 135 4.20 30.63 -0.40
C LYS A 135 3.50 29.47 -1.13
N LYS A 136 3.00 28.51 -0.35
CA LYS A 136 2.32 27.31 -0.87
C LYS A 136 0.84 27.50 -1.18
N ALA A 137 0.20 28.45 -0.49
CA ALA A 137 -1.22 28.72 -0.62
C ALA A 137 -1.49 30.07 -1.28
N PHE A 138 -2.43 30.10 -2.22
CA PHE A 138 -2.90 31.33 -2.88
C PHE A 138 -4.41 31.38 -2.82
N PHE A 139 -4.97 32.53 -2.44
CA PHE A 139 -6.43 32.74 -2.32
C PHE A 139 -7.14 31.70 -1.45
N GLY A 140 -6.46 31.15 -0.44
CA GLY A 140 -7.02 30.12 0.46
C GLY A 140 -6.97 28.69 -0.09
N TYR A 141 -6.28 28.45 -1.20
CA TYR A 141 -6.11 27.14 -1.83
C TYR A 141 -4.65 26.71 -1.90
N GLN A 142 -4.39 25.41 -1.84
CA GLN A 142 -3.08 24.81 -2.10
C GLN A 142 -3.15 23.84 -3.28
N THR A 143 -2.05 23.70 -4.03
CA THR A 143 -1.96 22.67 -5.07
C THR A 143 -2.19 21.29 -4.46
N GLY A 144 -3.11 20.53 -5.03
CA GLY A 144 -3.56 19.24 -4.51
C GLY A 144 -4.87 19.31 -3.71
N ASP A 145 -5.43 20.48 -3.42
CA ASP A 145 -6.80 20.54 -2.87
C ASP A 145 -7.79 19.93 -3.88
N LEU A 146 -8.77 19.15 -3.39
CA LEU A 146 -9.89 18.71 -4.21
C LEU A 146 -10.91 19.84 -4.24
N VAL A 147 -11.31 20.25 -5.44
CA VAL A 147 -12.21 21.38 -5.62
C VAL A 147 -13.33 21.04 -6.58
N ARG A 148 -14.47 21.70 -6.39
CA ARG A 148 -15.49 21.84 -7.42
C ARG A 148 -15.28 23.17 -8.11
N ALA A 149 -15.12 23.15 -9.42
CA ALA A 149 -14.94 24.33 -10.24
C ALA A 149 -16.11 24.49 -11.20
N VAL A 150 -16.57 25.72 -11.36
CA VAL A 150 -17.53 26.11 -12.39
C VAL A 150 -16.75 26.86 -13.46
N ALA A 151 -16.48 26.18 -14.56
CA ALA A 151 -15.77 26.79 -15.68
C ALA A 151 -16.70 27.74 -16.44
N PRO A 152 -16.19 28.88 -16.94
CA PRO A 152 -16.94 29.74 -17.86
C PRO A 152 -17.35 29.01 -19.14
N ALA A 153 -18.27 29.61 -19.89
CA ALA A 153 -18.59 29.21 -21.26
C ALA A 153 -17.31 29.11 -22.12
N GLY A 154 -17.18 28.03 -22.89
CA GLY A 154 -15.99 27.69 -23.67
C GLY A 154 -15.69 26.19 -23.65
N GLU A 155 -14.47 25.80 -24.06
CA GLU A 155 -14.06 24.38 -24.20
C GLU A 155 -14.21 23.55 -22.91
N ASN A 156 -14.18 24.21 -21.75
CA ASN A 156 -14.29 23.56 -20.44
C ASN A 156 -15.64 23.81 -19.76
N GLU A 157 -16.67 24.32 -20.46
CA GLU A 157 -17.95 24.74 -19.88
C GLU A 157 -18.58 23.67 -18.99
N GLY A 158 -19.10 24.12 -17.83
CA GLY A 158 -19.82 23.29 -16.89
C GLY A 158 -19.13 23.15 -15.53
N THR A 159 -19.71 22.26 -14.70
CA THR A 159 -19.19 21.97 -13.36
C THR A 159 -18.29 20.76 -13.40
N CYS A 160 -17.05 20.91 -12.92
CA CYS A 160 -16.10 19.83 -12.84
C CYS A 160 -15.57 19.67 -11.41
N THR A 161 -15.18 18.45 -11.04
CA THR A 161 -14.59 18.14 -9.73
C THR A 161 -13.24 17.51 -9.96
N GLY A 162 -12.20 18.07 -9.33
CA GLY A 162 -10.82 17.67 -9.62
C GLY A 162 -9.82 18.29 -8.66
N ARG A 163 -8.56 17.86 -8.78
CA ARG A 163 -7.46 18.39 -7.98
C ARG A 163 -6.97 19.69 -8.60
N VAL A 164 -6.78 20.72 -7.77
CA VAL A 164 -6.40 22.05 -8.23
C VAL A 164 -4.88 22.21 -8.27
N ALA A 165 -4.36 22.87 -9.30
CA ALA A 165 -3.04 23.45 -9.34
C ALA A 165 -3.17 24.98 -9.22
N VAL A 166 -2.71 25.53 -8.10
CA VAL A 166 -2.89 26.95 -7.77
C VAL A 166 -1.79 27.80 -8.38
N ARG A 167 -2.13 29.05 -8.74
CA ARG A 167 -1.19 30.04 -9.26
C ARG A 167 -1.38 31.37 -8.53
N ALA A 168 -0.30 32.12 -8.38
CA ALA A 168 -0.32 33.45 -7.74
C ALA A 168 -1.26 34.45 -8.42
N ARG A 169 -1.51 34.29 -9.73
CA ARG A 169 -2.41 35.15 -10.52
C ARG A 169 -3.90 34.93 -10.24
N GLY A 170 -4.29 33.91 -9.47
CA GLY A 170 -5.70 33.64 -9.14
C GLY A 170 -6.47 32.83 -10.20
N TYR A 171 -5.78 32.35 -11.23
CA TYR A 171 -6.31 31.43 -12.24
C TYR A 171 -5.70 30.04 -12.04
N PHE A 172 -6.56 29.05 -11.84
CA PHE A 172 -6.18 27.70 -11.45
C PHE A 172 -6.42 26.70 -12.58
N ASN A 173 -5.66 25.61 -12.56
CA ASN A 173 -5.96 24.45 -13.40
C ASN A 173 -6.61 23.38 -12.52
N VAL A 174 -7.65 22.72 -13.02
CA VAL A 174 -8.37 21.66 -12.29
C VAL A 174 -8.27 20.38 -13.09
N THR A 175 -7.51 19.42 -12.57
CA THR A 175 -7.32 18.12 -13.21
C THR A 175 -8.45 17.17 -12.80
N THR A 176 -9.18 16.68 -13.78
CA THR A 176 -10.30 15.74 -13.65
C THR A 176 -10.00 14.44 -14.40
N ALA A 177 -10.84 13.43 -14.24
CA ALA A 177 -10.73 12.18 -14.99
C ALA A 177 -10.86 12.36 -16.52
N ARG A 178 -11.50 13.44 -16.99
CA ARG A 178 -11.72 13.70 -18.42
C ARG A 178 -10.67 14.61 -19.06
N GLY A 179 -9.77 15.18 -18.25
CA GLY A 179 -8.82 16.19 -18.71
C GLY A 179 -8.62 17.31 -17.68
N THR A 180 -7.76 18.27 -18.03
CA THR A 180 -7.45 19.40 -17.16
C THR A 180 -8.14 20.66 -17.67
N ALA A 181 -9.10 21.18 -16.88
CA ALA A 181 -9.69 22.49 -17.12
C ALA A 181 -8.68 23.57 -16.74
N GLN A 182 -8.26 24.38 -17.71
CA GLN A 182 -7.24 25.40 -17.51
C GLN A 182 -7.86 26.78 -17.26
N GLY A 183 -7.19 27.63 -16.48
CA GLY A 183 -7.55 29.04 -16.37
C GLY A 183 -8.86 29.35 -15.61
N VAL A 184 -9.25 28.52 -14.64
CA VAL A 184 -10.45 28.77 -13.82
C VAL A 184 -10.15 29.83 -12.76
N HIS A 185 -10.88 30.94 -12.76
CA HIS A 185 -10.72 31.98 -11.74
C HIS A 185 -11.09 31.48 -10.34
N HIS A 186 -10.28 31.80 -9.32
CA HIS A 186 -10.41 31.26 -7.95
C HIS A 186 -11.77 31.48 -7.30
N ARG A 187 -12.50 32.55 -7.65
CA ARG A 187 -13.86 32.82 -7.15
C ARG A 187 -14.91 31.82 -7.65
N ARG A 188 -14.62 31.11 -8.74
CA ARG A 188 -15.48 30.07 -9.32
C ARG A 188 -15.08 28.66 -8.87
N VAL A 189 -14.17 28.59 -7.90
CA VAL A 189 -13.68 27.34 -7.30
C VAL A 189 -14.23 27.27 -5.88
N ARG A 190 -14.63 26.08 -5.44
CA ARG A 190 -15.05 25.79 -4.06
C ARG A 190 -14.24 24.60 -3.53
N PRO A 191 -13.62 24.69 -2.34
CA PRO A 191 -12.89 23.59 -1.77
C PRO A 191 -13.85 22.47 -1.35
N LEU A 192 -13.51 21.23 -1.66
CA LEU A 192 -14.19 20.03 -1.18
C LEU A 192 -13.33 19.29 -0.16
N GLN A 193 -12.01 19.27 -0.37
CA GLN A 193 -11.07 18.60 0.52
C GLN A 193 -9.71 19.28 0.45
N ARG A 194 -9.03 19.40 1.59
CA ARG A 194 -7.65 19.89 1.65
C ARG A 194 -6.66 18.84 1.15
N ALA A 195 -5.49 19.30 0.69
CA ALA A 195 -4.36 18.45 0.36
C ALA A 195 -3.78 17.81 1.64
N ASP A 196 -4.36 16.68 2.06
CA ASP A 196 -3.93 15.86 3.21
C ASP A 196 -2.82 14.85 2.86
N GLY A 197 -2.36 14.85 1.60
CA GLY A 197 -1.34 13.92 1.10
C GLY A 197 -1.90 12.65 0.47
N TYR A 198 -3.23 12.53 0.37
CA TYR A 198 -3.89 11.39 -0.25
C TYR A 198 -4.80 11.82 -1.42
N GLY A 199 -4.79 11.02 -2.47
CA GLY A 199 -5.74 11.04 -3.57
C GLY A 199 -6.80 9.99 -3.30
N TYR A 200 -8.07 10.39 -3.31
CA TYR A 200 -9.19 9.50 -3.05
C TYR A 200 -9.94 9.23 -4.34
N THR A 201 -10.10 7.94 -4.66
CA THR A 201 -10.92 7.48 -5.78
C THR A 201 -11.81 6.34 -5.32
N THR A 202 -12.83 5.99 -6.11
CA THR A 202 -13.61 4.78 -5.85
C THR A 202 -13.42 3.79 -6.96
N ARG A 203 -13.33 2.50 -6.61
CA ARG A 203 -13.24 1.40 -7.57
C ARG A 203 -14.17 0.27 -7.18
N LYS A 204 -14.51 -0.60 -8.12
CA LYS A 204 -15.24 -1.84 -7.85
C LYS A 204 -14.41 -2.76 -6.97
N GLU A 205 -15.03 -3.42 -6.01
CA GLU A 205 -14.36 -4.41 -5.17
C GLU A 205 -13.84 -5.57 -6.04
N GLY A 206 -12.63 -6.06 -5.72
CA GLY A 206 -11.95 -7.08 -6.52
C GLY A 206 -11.24 -6.59 -7.79
N ALA A 207 -11.32 -5.30 -8.14
CA ALA A 207 -10.49 -4.73 -9.19
C ALA A 207 -9.01 -4.76 -8.78
N ALA A 208 -8.13 -5.22 -9.68
CA ALA A 208 -6.69 -5.19 -9.43
C ALA A 208 -6.25 -3.77 -9.06
N SER A 209 -5.43 -3.64 -8.02
CA SER A 209 -4.70 -2.40 -7.80
C SER A 209 -3.76 -2.21 -8.98
N SER A 210 -3.95 -1.17 -9.78
CA SER A 210 -2.88 -0.71 -10.69
C SER A 210 -1.61 -0.55 -9.84
N PRO A 211 -0.48 -1.15 -10.26
CA PRO A 211 0.78 -0.94 -9.56
C PRO A 211 1.08 0.57 -9.59
N ALA A 212 1.49 1.07 -8.42
CA ALA A 212 1.88 2.46 -8.21
C ALA A 212 3.16 2.81 -8.98
#